data_AF-A0A1Z5SUY3-F1
#
_entry.id   AF-A0A1Z5SUY3-F1
#
_cell.length_a   1.000
_cell.length_b   1.000
_cell.length_c   1.000
_cell.angle_alpha   90.00
_cell.angle_beta   90.00
_cell.angle_gamma   90.00
#
_symmetry.space_group_name_H-M   'P 1'
#
loop_
_entity.id
_entity.type
_entity.pdbx_description
1 polymer ?
#
loop_
_entity_poly.entity_id
_entity_poly.type
_entity_poly.pdbx_seq_one_letter_code
_entity_poly.pdbx_strand_id
1 'polypeptide(L)'
;MDSPGDWTATALFSPSKARAQQAQAKDWASVDAWLGKKYGKRIPTFERREETLQALLTLATANEGADEQRSSIDKVEKQTLHTSPKRTPEDEGLYQELLEGLDPQAAEYLGSLSESFAALGASNILEAASKVCSLQDDQFTASEQIKRAESQYNNLRQEHSRLRNILHALQNGDFTAPTDLPQQTSEWARNAKHLRAKLAEYDERLSAIRNASGVSSLLESVSTKSRENQKQRMEFRGREVELSAFDSLPSDPRAARAELDEARANLRRLTARRDALFEDMLANQ
;
A
#
# COMPACT_ATOMS: atom_id res chain seq x y z
N MET A 1 -11.27 34.11 -62.86
CA MET A 1 -12.53 33.46 -62.42
C MET A 1 -12.10 32.43 -61.40
N ASP A 2 -11.79 32.89 -60.19
CA ASP A 2 -11.29 32.04 -59.12
C ASP A 2 -12.49 31.54 -58.31
N SER A 3 -12.65 30.22 -58.29
CA SER A 3 -13.80 29.55 -57.69
C SER A 3 -13.85 29.77 -56.17
N PRO A 4 -14.94 30.33 -55.61
CA PRO A 4 -15.08 30.58 -54.17
C PRO A 4 -15.59 29.32 -53.44
N GLY A 5 -14.93 28.18 -53.63
CA GLY A 5 -15.38 26.88 -53.10
C GLY A 5 -14.47 26.24 -52.04
N ASP A 6 -13.16 26.48 -52.07
CA ASP A 6 -12.21 25.62 -51.34
C ASP A 6 -11.92 26.01 -49.88
N TRP A 7 -12.27 27.24 -49.46
CA TRP A 7 -11.92 27.72 -48.11
C TRP A 7 -12.78 27.14 -46.98
N THR A 8 -13.95 26.60 -47.30
CA THR A 8 -14.85 26.00 -46.28
C THR A 8 -14.49 24.54 -45.98
N ALA A 9 -13.99 23.79 -46.95
CA ALA A 9 -13.60 22.39 -46.77
C ALA A 9 -12.34 22.25 -45.90
N THR A 10 -11.33 23.11 -46.07
CA THR A 10 -10.08 23.05 -45.29
C THR A 10 -10.25 23.56 -43.85
N ALA A 11 -11.19 24.50 -43.62
CA ALA A 11 -11.52 25.00 -42.28
C ALA A 11 -12.39 24.02 -41.46
N LEU A 12 -13.16 23.15 -42.13
CA LEU A 12 -13.96 22.09 -41.51
C LEU A 12 -13.13 20.85 -41.13
N PHE A 13 -11.98 20.62 -41.78
CA PHE A 13 -11.10 19.48 -41.53
C PHE A 13 -9.66 19.91 -41.22
N SER A 14 -9.46 20.66 -40.14
CA SER A 14 -8.11 20.79 -39.57
C SER A 14 -7.64 19.41 -39.08
N PRO A 15 -6.50 18.88 -39.56
CA PRO A 15 -5.98 17.56 -39.15
C PRO A 15 -5.86 17.40 -37.63
N SER A 16 -5.63 18.51 -36.91
CA SER A 16 -5.56 18.52 -35.45
C SER A 16 -6.94 18.31 -34.79
N LYS A 17 -8.01 18.91 -35.32
CA LYS A 17 -9.38 18.68 -34.83
C LYS A 17 -9.86 17.27 -35.16
N ALA A 18 -9.55 16.77 -36.34
CA ALA A 18 -9.88 15.41 -36.75
C ALA A 18 -9.20 14.37 -35.84
N ARG A 19 -7.92 14.56 -35.50
CA ARG A 19 -7.21 13.70 -34.54
C ARG A 19 -7.81 13.75 -33.14
N ALA A 20 -8.19 14.93 -32.65
CA ALA A 20 -8.82 15.07 -31.34
C ALA A 20 -10.18 14.35 -31.28
N GLN A 21 -11.01 14.51 -32.31
CA GLN A 21 -12.28 13.79 -32.43
C GLN A 21 -12.09 12.28 -32.55
N GLN A 22 -11.07 11.83 -33.28
CA GLN A 22 -10.74 10.41 -33.40
C GLN A 22 -10.26 9.81 -32.07
N ALA A 23 -9.45 10.55 -31.30
CA ALA A 23 -9.02 10.14 -29.97
C ALA A 23 -10.22 10.03 -29.02
N GLN A 24 -11.07 11.06 -28.98
CA GLN A 24 -12.28 11.06 -28.15
C GLN A 24 -13.24 9.93 -28.55
N ALA A 25 -13.39 9.64 -29.85
CA ALA A 25 -14.20 8.52 -30.32
C ALA A 25 -13.63 7.16 -29.90
N LYS A 26 -12.29 7.01 -29.88
CA LYS A 26 -11.62 5.80 -29.39
C LYS A 26 -11.85 5.62 -27.89
N ASP A 27 -11.77 6.70 -27.12
CA ASP A 27 -11.97 6.68 -25.68
C ASP A 27 -13.43 6.32 -25.34
N TRP A 28 -14.40 6.86 -26.07
CA TRP A 28 -15.80 6.44 -25.96
C TRP A 28 -16.02 4.98 -26.33
N ALA A 29 -15.35 4.47 -27.37
CA ALA A 29 -15.43 3.05 -27.72
C ALA A 29 -14.86 2.15 -26.62
N SER A 30 -13.80 2.58 -25.93
CA SER A 30 -13.23 1.88 -24.76
C SER A 30 -14.23 1.82 -23.61
N VAL A 31 -14.86 2.95 -23.28
CA VAL A 31 -15.90 3.03 -22.24
C VAL A 31 -17.12 2.17 -22.59
N ASP A 32 -17.59 2.21 -23.83
CA ASP A 32 -18.72 1.41 -24.29
C ASP A 32 -18.41 -0.10 -24.23
N ALA A 33 -17.18 -0.51 -24.59
CA ALA A 33 -16.74 -1.91 -24.47
C ALA A 33 -16.67 -2.36 -22.99
N TRP A 34 -16.13 -1.50 -22.11
CA TRP A 34 -16.05 -1.76 -20.68
C TRP A 34 -17.44 -1.85 -20.02
N LEU A 35 -18.35 -0.92 -20.35
CA LEU A 35 -19.75 -0.95 -19.90
C LEU A 35 -20.48 -2.18 -20.43
N GLY A 36 -20.25 -2.56 -21.69
CA GLY A 36 -20.77 -3.78 -22.28
C GLY A 36 -20.29 -5.04 -21.55
N LYS A 37 -19.01 -5.08 -21.12
CA LYS A 37 -18.46 -6.17 -20.31
C LYS A 37 -19.12 -6.25 -18.92
N LYS A 38 -19.36 -5.11 -18.25
CA LYS A 38 -19.91 -5.07 -16.87
C LYS A 38 -21.43 -5.24 -16.82
N TYR A 39 -22.18 -4.66 -17.76
CA TYR A 39 -23.65 -4.60 -17.72
C TYR A 39 -24.35 -5.36 -18.86
N GLY A 40 -23.58 -5.93 -19.80
CA GLY A 40 -24.14 -6.65 -20.94
C GLY A 40 -25.06 -5.76 -21.78
N LYS A 41 -26.35 -6.15 -21.88
CA LYS A 41 -27.36 -5.45 -22.68
C LYS A 41 -28.11 -4.33 -21.93
N ARG A 42 -27.84 -4.12 -20.63
CA ARG A 42 -28.57 -3.17 -19.78
C ARG A 42 -27.69 -1.99 -19.37
N ILE A 43 -27.15 -1.27 -20.35
CA ILE A 43 -26.36 -0.06 -20.08
C ILE A 43 -27.34 1.09 -19.78
N PRO A 44 -27.26 1.73 -18.60
CA PRO A 44 -28.07 2.90 -18.30
C PRO A 44 -27.79 4.04 -19.29
N THR A 45 -28.81 4.81 -19.66
CA THR A 45 -28.61 6.02 -20.46
C THR A 45 -27.95 7.09 -19.61
N PHE A 46 -26.88 7.69 -20.12
CA PHE A 46 -26.19 8.80 -19.47
C PHE A 46 -25.78 9.83 -20.52
N GLU A 47 -25.43 11.02 -20.06
CA GLU A 47 -25.05 12.11 -20.93
C GLU A 47 -23.59 11.96 -21.39
N ARG A 48 -23.33 12.07 -22.70
CA ARG A 48 -21.98 11.95 -23.28
C ARG A 48 -21.29 13.32 -23.34
N ARG A 49 -20.77 13.77 -22.21
CA ARG A 49 -19.91 14.97 -22.06
C ARG A 49 -18.45 14.58 -21.81
N GLU A 50 -17.53 15.54 -21.98
CA GLU A 50 -16.09 15.31 -21.71
C GLU A 50 -15.84 14.94 -20.24
N GLU A 51 -16.52 15.61 -19.30
CA GLU A 51 -16.42 15.31 -17.86
C GLU A 51 -16.87 13.89 -17.54
N THR A 52 -17.96 13.42 -18.17
CA THR A 52 -18.43 12.04 -18.02
C THR A 52 -17.50 11.03 -18.65
N LEU A 53 -16.85 11.36 -19.78
CA LEU A 53 -15.85 10.49 -20.40
C LEU A 53 -14.66 10.30 -19.46
N GLN A 54 -14.14 11.39 -18.90
CA GLN A 54 -13.02 11.34 -17.97
C GLN A 54 -13.38 10.57 -16.68
N ALA A 55 -14.58 10.80 -16.12
CA ALA A 55 -15.06 10.06 -14.96
C ALA A 55 -15.23 8.55 -15.24
N LEU A 56 -15.75 8.19 -16.41
CA LEU A 56 -15.93 6.78 -16.79
C LEU A 56 -14.60 6.09 -17.10
N LEU A 57 -13.65 6.77 -17.74
CA LEU A 57 -12.31 6.23 -17.97
C LEU A 57 -11.57 5.99 -16.65
N THR A 58 -11.60 6.96 -15.73
CA THR A 58 -10.97 6.81 -14.41
C THR A 58 -11.60 5.69 -13.59
N LEU A 59 -12.93 5.54 -13.65
CA LEU A 59 -13.63 4.42 -13.02
C LEU A 59 -13.29 3.09 -13.71
N ALA A 60 -13.17 3.06 -15.03
CA ALA A 60 -12.82 1.88 -15.78
C ALA A 60 -11.43 1.37 -15.42
N THR A 61 -10.43 2.26 -15.41
CA THR A 61 -9.06 1.92 -15.03
C THR A 61 -8.96 1.50 -13.57
N ALA A 62 -9.67 2.16 -12.66
CA ALA A 62 -9.73 1.76 -11.25
C ALA A 62 -10.35 0.36 -11.07
N ASN A 63 -11.45 0.08 -11.78
CA ASN A 63 -12.10 -1.23 -11.74
C ASN A 63 -11.23 -2.33 -12.37
N GLU A 64 -10.56 -2.07 -13.47
CA GLU A 64 -9.63 -3.02 -14.08
C GLU A 64 -8.45 -3.31 -13.16
N GLY A 65 -7.87 -2.29 -12.53
CA GLY A 65 -6.83 -2.47 -11.52
C GLY A 65 -7.31 -3.29 -10.31
N ALA A 66 -8.54 -3.06 -9.84
CA ALA A 66 -9.14 -3.86 -8.77
C ALA A 66 -9.40 -5.32 -9.19
N ASP A 67 -9.89 -5.53 -10.41
CA ASP A 67 -10.09 -6.88 -10.97
C ASP A 67 -8.75 -7.63 -11.11
N GLU A 68 -7.69 -6.96 -11.56
CA GLU A 68 -6.32 -7.50 -11.66
C GLU A 68 -5.75 -7.87 -10.29
N GLN A 69 -5.91 -6.99 -9.29
CA GLN A 69 -5.51 -7.25 -7.90
C GLN A 69 -6.23 -8.48 -7.36
N ARG A 70 -7.55 -8.55 -7.53
CA ARG A 70 -8.35 -9.71 -7.10
C ARG A 70 -7.89 -10.99 -7.78
N SER A 71 -7.65 -10.94 -9.09
CA SER A 71 -7.12 -12.10 -9.82
C SER A 71 -5.74 -12.55 -9.33
N SER A 72 -4.92 -11.62 -8.85
CA SER A 72 -3.60 -11.91 -8.30
C SER A 72 -3.71 -12.55 -6.92
N ILE A 73 -4.61 -12.07 -6.06
CA ILE A 73 -4.92 -12.68 -4.77
C ILE A 73 -5.41 -14.12 -4.97
N ASP A 74 -6.39 -14.33 -5.85
CA ASP A 74 -6.93 -15.67 -6.14
C ASP A 74 -5.85 -16.64 -6.64
N LYS A 75 -4.89 -16.16 -7.44
CA LYS A 75 -3.76 -16.98 -7.92
C LYS A 75 -2.82 -17.34 -6.78
N VAL A 76 -2.46 -16.37 -5.94
CA VAL A 76 -1.60 -16.60 -4.77
C VAL A 76 -2.27 -17.58 -3.83
N GLU A 77 -3.56 -17.40 -3.51
CA GLU A 77 -4.31 -18.29 -2.64
C GLU A 77 -4.33 -19.74 -3.17
N LYS A 78 -4.66 -19.92 -4.46
CA LYS A 78 -4.62 -21.25 -5.09
C LYS A 78 -3.22 -21.87 -5.04
N GLN A 79 -2.19 -21.08 -5.33
CA GLN A 79 -0.80 -21.56 -5.28
C GLN A 79 -0.40 -21.94 -3.86
N THR A 80 -0.75 -21.13 -2.86
CA THR A 80 -0.51 -21.42 -1.44
C THR A 80 -1.22 -22.70 -1.00
N LEU A 81 -2.47 -22.91 -1.41
CA LEU A 81 -3.21 -24.15 -1.14
C LEU A 81 -2.56 -25.37 -1.81
N HIS A 82 -1.99 -25.22 -3.01
CA HIS A 82 -1.28 -26.30 -3.70
C HIS A 82 0.08 -26.63 -3.10
N THR A 83 0.81 -25.63 -2.58
CA THR A 83 2.12 -25.82 -1.93
C THR A 83 2.01 -26.18 -0.45
N SER A 84 0.83 -26.07 0.13
CA SER A 84 0.59 -26.50 1.52
C SER A 84 0.83 -28.01 1.60
N PRO A 85 1.71 -28.49 2.48
CA PRO A 85 1.97 -29.91 2.63
C PRO A 85 0.67 -30.60 3.05
N LYS A 86 0.21 -31.57 2.24
CA LYS A 86 -0.91 -32.42 2.63
C LYS A 86 -0.47 -33.22 3.85
N ARG A 87 -1.19 -33.08 4.96
CA ARG A 87 -0.97 -33.90 6.17
C ARG A 87 -0.96 -35.37 5.77
N THR A 88 0.05 -36.09 6.24
CA THR A 88 0.06 -37.55 6.11
C THR A 88 -0.96 -38.15 7.09
N PRO A 89 -1.51 -39.34 6.83
CA PRO A 89 -2.39 -40.01 7.79
C PRO A 89 -1.71 -40.30 9.14
N GLU A 90 -0.37 -40.41 9.16
CA GLU A 90 0.42 -40.52 10.39
C GLU A 90 0.45 -39.20 11.17
N ASP A 91 0.57 -38.06 10.48
CA ASP A 91 0.48 -36.73 11.11
C ASP A 91 -0.90 -36.45 11.68
N GLU A 92 -1.98 -36.92 11.03
CA GLU A 92 -3.35 -36.77 11.54
C GLU A 92 -3.57 -37.59 12.81
N GLY A 93 -3.08 -38.82 12.87
CA GLY A 93 -3.15 -39.66 14.07
C GLY A 93 -2.41 -39.04 15.27
N LEU A 94 -1.20 -38.54 15.05
CA LEU A 94 -0.43 -37.81 16.07
C LEU A 94 -1.13 -36.52 16.53
N TYR A 95 -1.76 -35.80 15.61
CA TYR A 95 -2.51 -34.58 15.95
C TYR A 95 -3.73 -34.89 16.81
N GLN A 96 -4.42 -35.98 16.49
CA GLN A 96 -5.61 -36.41 17.19
C GLN A 96 -5.29 -36.93 18.59
N GLU A 97 -4.20 -37.70 18.74
CA GLU A 97 -3.69 -38.18 20.02
C GLU A 97 -3.21 -37.02 20.92
N LEU A 98 -2.58 -35.99 20.33
CA LEU A 98 -2.24 -34.75 21.04
C LEU A 98 -3.48 -33.99 21.50
N LEU A 99 -4.50 -33.86 20.65
CA LEU A 99 -5.76 -33.19 20.99
C LEU A 99 -6.54 -33.93 22.08
N GLU A 100 -6.53 -35.27 22.06
CA GLU A 100 -7.15 -36.11 23.09
C GLU A 100 -6.38 -36.07 24.41
N GLY A 101 -5.07 -35.81 24.37
CA GLY A 101 -4.22 -35.57 25.54
C GLY A 101 -4.31 -34.15 26.11
N LEU A 102 -4.98 -33.21 25.44
CA LEU A 102 -5.19 -31.86 25.94
C LEU A 102 -6.36 -31.83 26.94
N ASP A 103 -6.16 -31.08 28.03
CA ASP A 103 -7.25 -30.74 28.94
C ASP A 103 -8.34 -29.94 28.20
N PRO A 104 -9.65 -30.15 28.47
CA PRO A 104 -10.74 -29.42 27.84
C PRO A 104 -10.60 -27.89 27.91
N GLN A 105 -10.00 -27.31 28.96
CA GLN A 105 -9.75 -25.87 29.01
C GLN A 105 -8.64 -25.45 28.03
N ALA A 106 -7.61 -26.28 27.83
CA ALA A 106 -6.55 -26.01 26.89
C ALA A 106 -7.06 -26.00 25.43
N ALA A 107 -8.01 -26.87 25.11
CA ALA A 107 -8.66 -26.88 23.80
C ALA A 107 -9.46 -25.59 23.54
N GLU A 108 -10.18 -25.08 24.55
CA GLU A 108 -10.90 -23.81 24.47
C GLU A 108 -9.95 -22.62 24.25
N TYR A 109 -8.85 -22.55 25.02
CA TYR A 109 -7.84 -21.50 24.84
C TYR A 109 -7.18 -21.53 23.47
N LEU A 110 -6.89 -22.73 22.94
CA LEU A 110 -6.33 -22.87 21.60
C LEU A 110 -7.34 -22.43 20.52
N GLY A 111 -8.62 -22.75 20.73
CA GLY A 111 -9.72 -22.26 19.91
C GLY A 111 -9.77 -20.73 19.87
N SER A 112 -9.84 -20.08 21.04
CA SER A 112 -9.82 -18.61 21.14
C SER A 112 -8.56 -17.98 20.55
N LEU A 113 -7.39 -18.61 20.71
CA LEU A 113 -6.15 -18.15 20.11
C LEU A 113 -6.19 -18.25 18.58
N SER A 114 -6.71 -19.36 18.04
CA SER A 114 -6.85 -19.56 16.60
C SER A 114 -7.84 -18.56 15.98
N GLU A 115 -8.95 -18.28 16.67
CA GLU A 115 -9.92 -17.27 16.28
C GLU A 115 -9.32 -15.87 16.31
N SER A 116 -8.55 -15.56 17.36
CA SER A 116 -7.80 -14.30 17.46
C SER A 116 -6.79 -14.15 16.32
N PHE A 117 -6.08 -15.21 15.96
CA PHE A 117 -5.13 -15.20 14.84
C PHE A 117 -5.84 -15.00 13.51
N ALA A 118 -6.98 -15.67 13.29
CA ALA A 118 -7.79 -15.49 12.10
C ALA A 118 -8.33 -14.05 12.01
N ALA A 119 -8.84 -13.49 13.11
CA ALA A 119 -9.33 -12.12 13.17
C ALA A 119 -8.23 -11.08 12.91
N LEU A 120 -7.03 -11.31 13.44
CA LEU A 120 -5.85 -10.48 13.18
C LEU A 120 -5.20 -10.77 11.81
N GLY A 121 -5.62 -11.83 11.11
CA GLY A 121 -4.94 -12.35 9.93
C GLY A 121 -3.46 -12.66 10.18
N ALA A 122 -3.11 -13.12 11.39
CA ALA A 122 -1.75 -13.39 11.82
C ALA A 122 -1.39 -14.86 11.64
N SER A 123 -0.17 -15.12 11.19
CA SER A 123 0.36 -16.48 10.99
C SER A 123 1.09 -17.05 12.20
N ASN A 124 1.50 -16.18 13.13
CA ASN A 124 2.28 -16.54 14.31
C ASN A 124 2.06 -15.56 15.47
N ILE A 125 2.48 -15.95 16.67
CA ILE A 125 2.29 -15.18 17.92
C ILE A 125 2.93 -13.78 17.84
N LEU A 126 4.12 -13.65 17.23
CA LEU A 126 4.81 -12.36 17.16
C LEU A 126 4.07 -11.38 16.24
N GLU A 127 3.57 -11.88 15.12
CA GLU A 127 2.76 -11.10 14.19
C GLU A 127 1.43 -10.68 14.84
N ALA A 128 0.76 -11.62 15.54
CA ALA A 128 -0.46 -11.32 16.29
C ALA A 128 -0.23 -10.25 17.36
N ALA A 129 0.85 -10.37 18.15
CA ALA A 129 1.19 -9.38 19.18
C ALA A 129 1.47 -8.00 18.58
N SER A 130 2.22 -7.93 17.47
CA SER A 130 2.48 -6.68 16.75
C SER A 130 1.19 -6.03 16.26
N LYS A 131 0.27 -6.82 15.68
CA LYS A 131 -1.02 -6.34 15.20
C LYS A 131 -1.95 -5.89 16.33
N VAL A 132 -1.93 -6.56 17.48
CA VAL A 132 -2.66 -6.12 18.66
C VAL A 132 -2.12 -4.77 19.15
N CYS A 133 -0.79 -4.61 19.21
CA CYS A 133 -0.18 -3.33 19.59
C CYS A 133 -0.56 -2.21 18.61
N SER A 134 -0.55 -2.47 17.30
CA SER A 134 -0.96 -1.45 16.32
C SER A 134 -2.44 -1.09 16.44
N LEU A 135 -3.32 -2.10 16.63
CA LEU A 135 -4.75 -1.85 16.86
C LEU A 135 -5.00 -1.02 18.13
N GLN A 136 -4.20 -1.25 19.18
CA GLN A 136 -4.28 -0.47 20.41
C GLN A 136 -3.88 1.00 20.18
N ASP A 137 -2.81 1.23 19.42
CA ASP A 137 -2.36 2.58 19.03
C ASP A 137 -3.40 3.31 18.17
N ASP A 138 -4.00 2.58 17.21
CA ASP A 138 -5.06 3.09 16.36
C ASP A 138 -6.32 3.44 17.17
N GLN A 139 -6.73 2.55 18.09
CA GLN A 139 -7.85 2.78 18.98
C GLN A 139 -7.62 4.02 19.85
N PHE A 140 -6.43 4.14 20.45
CA PHE A 140 -6.08 5.29 21.26
C PHE A 140 -6.12 6.58 20.43
N THR A 141 -5.50 6.59 19.26
CA THR A 141 -5.47 7.73 18.35
C THR A 141 -6.87 8.16 17.92
N ALA A 142 -7.73 7.21 17.54
CA ALA A 142 -9.12 7.48 17.19
C ALA A 142 -9.89 8.07 18.37
N SER A 143 -9.69 7.54 19.59
CA SER A 143 -10.35 8.06 20.79
C SER A 143 -9.95 9.51 21.10
N GLU A 144 -8.68 9.87 20.91
CA GLU A 144 -8.20 11.23 21.10
C GLU A 144 -8.72 12.18 20.01
N GLN A 145 -8.82 11.70 18.76
CA GLN A 145 -9.42 12.47 17.68
C GLN A 145 -10.90 12.77 17.94
N ILE A 146 -11.66 11.80 18.45
CA ILE A 146 -13.07 11.99 18.84
C ILE A 146 -13.17 13.09 19.91
N LYS A 147 -12.39 13.00 20.99
CA LYS A 147 -12.39 14.03 22.06
C LYS A 147 -12.08 15.43 21.52
N ARG A 148 -11.11 15.54 20.59
CA ARG A 148 -10.78 16.82 19.94
C ARG A 148 -11.93 17.34 19.10
N ALA A 149 -12.56 16.47 18.30
CA ALA A 149 -13.70 16.83 17.47
C ALA A 149 -14.91 17.28 18.30
N GLU A 150 -15.19 16.60 19.42
CA GLU A 150 -16.26 16.99 20.36
C GLU A 150 -15.99 18.37 20.99
N SER A 151 -14.75 18.64 21.40
CA SER A 151 -14.34 19.95 21.90
C SER A 151 -14.54 21.06 20.86
N GLN A 152 -14.10 20.81 19.61
CA GLN A 152 -14.30 21.75 18.50
C GLN A 152 -15.79 21.98 18.19
N TYR A 153 -16.59 20.91 18.19
CA TYR A 153 -18.03 21.00 17.99
C TYR A 153 -18.70 21.85 19.07
N ASN A 154 -18.35 21.63 20.34
CA ASN A 154 -18.89 22.40 21.45
C ASN A 154 -18.51 23.89 21.34
N ASN A 155 -17.26 24.20 20.98
CA ASN A 155 -16.83 25.57 20.75
C ASN A 155 -17.60 26.22 19.60
N LEU A 156 -17.77 25.52 18.48
CA LEU A 156 -18.50 26.04 17.33
C LEU A 156 -19.98 26.27 17.67
N ARG A 157 -20.58 25.38 18.47
CA ARG A 157 -21.96 25.52 18.95
C ARG A 157 -22.12 26.74 19.86
N GLN A 158 -21.16 26.98 20.75
CA GLN A 158 -21.14 28.18 21.60
C GLN A 158 -21.00 29.45 20.76
N GLU A 159 -20.07 29.48 19.81
CA GLU A 159 -19.89 30.62 18.91
C GLU A 159 -21.12 30.87 18.03
N HIS A 160 -21.74 29.81 17.51
CA HIS A 160 -23.00 29.94 16.77
C HIS A 160 -24.11 30.53 17.64
N SER A 161 -24.27 30.07 18.89
CA SER A 161 -25.24 30.66 19.82
C SER A 161 -24.93 32.13 20.13
N ARG A 162 -23.65 32.46 20.34
CA ARG A 162 -23.19 33.82 20.58
C ARG A 162 -23.48 34.74 19.40
N LEU A 163 -23.12 34.33 18.19
CA LEU A 163 -23.37 35.09 16.96
C LEU A 163 -24.86 35.28 16.71
N ARG A 164 -25.68 34.25 16.97
CA ARG A 164 -27.14 34.36 16.86
C ARG A 164 -27.71 35.37 17.86
N ASN A 165 -27.20 35.39 19.09
CA ASN A 165 -27.58 36.39 20.10
C ASN A 165 -27.16 37.81 19.68
N ILE A 166 -25.94 37.99 19.16
CA ILE A 166 -25.45 39.28 18.65
C ILE A 166 -26.31 39.75 17.48
N LEU A 167 -26.61 38.87 16.52
CA LEU A 167 -27.44 39.17 15.37
C LEU A 167 -28.84 39.59 15.82
N HIS A 168 -29.44 38.89 16.79
CA HIS A 168 -30.71 39.29 17.37
C HIS A 168 -30.65 40.66 18.03
N ALA A 169 -29.60 40.95 18.82
CA ALA A 169 -29.41 42.25 19.45
C ALA A 169 -29.23 43.40 18.43
N LEU A 170 -28.55 43.13 17.31
CA LEU A 170 -28.37 44.11 16.22
C LEU A 170 -29.64 44.33 15.39
N GLN A 171 -30.52 43.33 15.29
CA GLN A 171 -31.81 43.43 14.60
C GLN A 171 -32.88 44.14 15.43
N ASN A 172 -32.72 44.18 16.75
CA ASN A 172 -33.60 44.92 17.64
C ASN A 172 -33.34 46.43 17.49
N GLY A 173 -34.38 47.22 17.26
CA GLY A 173 -34.31 48.65 16.91
C GLY A 173 -33.73 49.59 17.98
N ASP A 174 -33.43 49.08 19.18
CA ASP A 174 -32.85 49.82 20.30
C ASP A 174 -31.31 49.78 20.31
N PHE A 175 -30.67 49.18 19.29
CA PHE A 175 -29.22 49.06 19.23
C PHE A 175 -28.53 50.43 19.00
N THR A 176 -27.84 50.92 20.03
CA THR A 176 -26.87 52.02 19.91
C THR A 176 -25.46 51.47 19.89
N ALA A 177 -24.68 51.80 18.85
CA ALA A 177 -23.29 51.40 18.76
C ALA A 177 -22.49 51.92 19.99
N PRO A 178 -21.81 51.06 20.75
CA PRO A 178 -20.95 51.48 21.85
C PRO A 178 -19.89 52.49 21.38
N THR A 179 -19.74 53.61 22.09
CA THR A 179 -18.81 54.70 21.71
C THR A 179 -17.34 54.29 21.69
N ASP A 180 -17.00 53.19 22.37
CA ASP A 180 -15.62 52.73 22.57
C ASP A 180 -15.17 51.73 21.50
N LEU A 181 -16.05 51.33 20.58
CA LEU A 181 -15.77 50.42 19.44
C LEU A 181 -14.49 50.77 18.65
N PRO A 182 -14.25 52.03 18.23
CA PRO A 182 -13.04 52.36 17.48
C PRO A 182 -11.77 52.21 18.32
N GLN A 183 -11.84 52.51 19.63
CA GLN A 183 -10.71 52.30 20.54
C GLN A 183 -10.43 50.80 20.71
N GLN A 184 -11.45 49.99 21.02
CA GLN A 184 -11.31 48.54 21.17
C GLN A 184 -10.82 47.86 19.89
N THR A 185 -11.28 48.31 18.72
CA THR A 185 -10.83 47.79 17.42
C THR A 185 -9.33 48.08 17.21
N SER A 186 -8.88 49.27 17.58
CA SER A 186 -7.46 49.63 17.49
C SER A 186 -6.58 48.81 18.45
N GLU A 187 -7.08 48.54 19.66
CA GLU A 187 -6.41 47.71 20.66
C GLU A 187 -6.34 46.25 20.23
N TRP A 188 -7.44 45.67 19.74
CA TRP A 188 -7.46 44.31 19.20
C TRP A 188 -6.56 44.17 17.98
N ALA A 189 -6.50 45.17 17.10
CA ALA A 189 -5.58 45.16 15.96
C ALA A 189 -4.11 45.17 16.43
N ARG A 190 -3.77 45.94 17.48
CA ARG A 190 -2.44 45.95 18.07
C ARG A 190 -2.11 44.61 18.73
N ASN A 191 -3.03 44.04 19.50
CA ASN A 191 -2.86 42.75 20.17
C ASN A 191 -2.71 41.61 19.15
N ALA A 192 -3.50 41.61 18.08
CA ALA A 192 -3.40 40.63 17.01
C ALA A 192 -2.05 40.73 16.27
N LYS A 193 -1.50 41.94 16.06
CA LYS A 193 -0.14 42.12 15.52
C LYS A 193 0.90 41.55 16.48
N HIS A 194 0.77 41.81 17.78
CA HIS A 194 1.69 41.28 18.78
C HIS A 194 1.67 39.74 18.86
N LEU A 195 0.48 39.14 18.87
CA LEU A 195 0.32 37.68 18.87
C LEU A 195 0.89 37.04 17.60
N ARG A 196 0.71 37.64 16.41
CA ARG A 196 1.34 37.15 15.18
C ARG A 196 2.86 37.20 15.25
N ALA A 197 3.42 38.30 15.76
CA ALA A 197 4.87 38.40 15.95
C ALA A 197 5.38 37.34 16.93
N LYS A 198 4.64 37.06 18.00
CA LYS A 198 4.98 36.00 18.96
C LYS A 198 4.90 34.60 18.37
N LEU A 199 3.87 34.31 17.56
CA LEU A 199 3.77 33.03 16.85
C LEU A 199 4.97 32.83 15.90
N ALA A 200 5.33 33.85 15.11
CA ALA A 200 6.51 33.80 14.25
C ALA A 200 7.80 33.56 15.05
N GLU A 201 7.96 34.22 16.20
CA GLU A 201 9.09 33.99 17.10
C GLU A 201 9.11 32.54 17.65
N TYR A 202 7.95 31.97 18.00
CA TYR A 202 7.86 30.58 18.44
C TYR A 202 8.14 29.58 17.33
N ASP A 203 7.67 29.84 16.11
CA ASP A 203 7.99 29.02 14.93
C ASP A 203 9.49 29.06 14.62
N GLU A 204 10.12 30.24 14.72
CA GLU A 204 11.57 30.40 14.59
C GLU A 204 12.31 29.62 15.70
N ARG A 205 11.86 29.70 16.95
CA ARG A 205 12.46 28.91 18.05
C ARG A 205 12.27 27.41 17.86
N LEU A 206 11.10 26.96 17.42
CA LEU A 206 10.82 25.55 17.16
C LEU A 206 11.64 25.02 15.99
N SER A 207 11.78 25.80 14.92
CA SER A 207 12.66 25.45 13.80
C SER A 207 14.13 25.45 14.21
N ALA A 208 14.57 26.40 15.03
CA ALA A 208 15.92 26.40 15.60
C ALA A 208 16.17 25.19 16.50
N ILE A 209 15.20 24.78 17.34
CA ILE A 209 15.28 23.57 18.15
C ILE A 209 15.29 22.31 17.27
N ARG A 210 14.46 22.25 16.22
CA ARG A 210 14.45 21.15 15.26
C ARG A 210 15.78 21.01 14.52
N ASN A 211 16.43 22.13 14.22
CA ASN A 211 17.71 22.17 13.51
C ASN A 211 18.91 21.96 14.46
N ALA A 212 18.83 22.43 15.70
CA ALA A 212 19.86 22.24 16.73
C ALA A 212 19.81 20.82 17.36
N SER A 213 18.61 20.24 17.43
CA SER A 213 18.40 18.84 17.73
C SER A 213 18.75 18.03 16.49
N GLY A 214 20.04 17.71 16.34
CA GLY A 214 20.52 16.77 15.32
C GLY A 214 19.86 15.39 15.38
N VAL A 215 18.89 15.14 16.28
CA VAL A 215 18.08 13.92 16.39
C VAL A 215 17.39 13.55 15.07
N SER A 216 16.95 14.53 14.26
CA SER A 216 16.36 14.20 12.94
C SER A 216 17.42 13.66 11.96
N SER A 217 18.62 14.27 11.92
CA SER A 217 19.71 13.78 11.06
C SER A 217 20.36 12.51 11.61
N LEU A 218 20.38 12.33 12.94
CA LEU A 218 20.87 11.12 13.60
C LEU A 218 19.92 9.95 13.35
N LEU A 219 18.61 10.16 13.48
CA LEU A 219 17.60 9.13 13.23
C LEU A 219 17.59 8.72 11.76
N GLU A 220 17.67 9.68 10.84
CA GLU A 220 17.77 9.42 9.40
C GLU A 220 19.11 8.75 9.02
N SER A 221 20.22 9.13 9.67
CA SER A 221 21.51 8.46 9.54
C SER A 221 21.49 7.03 10.10
N VAL A 222 20.78 6.79 11.20
CA VAL A 222 20.61 5.47 11.79
C VAL A 222 19.71 4.59 10.92
N SER A 223 18.62 5.13 10.37
CA SER A 223 17.74 4.37 9.48
C SER A 223 18.43 4.01 8.16
N THR A 224 19.22 4.92 7.59
CA THR A 224 19.99 4.65 6.37
C THR A 224 21.07 3.59 6.61
N LYS A 225 21.85 3.71 7.69
CA LYS A 225 22.85 2.70 8.08
C LYS A 225 22.21 1.34 8.43
N SER A 226 21.04 1.34 9.06
CA SER A 226 20.30 0.11 9.36
C SER A 226 19.89 -0.63 8.09
N ARG A 227 19.37 0.09 7.08
CA ARG A 227 19.00 -0.46 5.77
C ARG A 227 20.21 -1.00 5.01
N GLU A 228 21.33 -0.28 5.07
CA GLU A 228 22.58 -0.72 4.46
C GLU A 228 23.15 -1.97 5.15
N ASN A 229 23.13 -2.03 6.48
CA ASN A 229 23.56 -3.21 7.23
C ASN A 229 22.67 -4.43 6.94
N GLN A 230 21.36 -4.22 6.80
CA GLN A 230 20.44 -5.29 6.42
C GLN A 230 20.73 -5.81 5.00
N LYS A 231 21.02 -4.92 4.05
CA LYS A 231 21.44 -5.32 2.70
C LYS A 231 22.73 -6.15 2.75
N GLN A 232 23.74 -5.68 3.48
CA GLN A 232 25.00 -6.40 3.65
C GLN A 232 24.81 -7.78 4.30
N ARG A 233 23.92 -7.90 5.29
CA ARG A 233 23.58 -9.19 5.91
C ARG A 233 22.89 -10.15 4.94
N MET A 234 22.07 -9.64 4.03
CA MET A 234 21.45 -10.46 2.99
C MET A 234 22.48 -10.93 1.96
N GLU A 235 23.38 -10.04 1.53
CA GLU A 235 24.49 -10.40 0.63
C GLU A 235 25.45 -11.40 1.27
N PHE A 236 25.78 -11.22 2.55
CA PHE A 236 26.61 -12.16 3.30
C PHE A 236 25.96 -13.53 3.39
N ARG A 237 24.67 -13.61 3.75
CA ARG A 237 23.93 -14.88 3.76
C ARG A 237 23.86 -15.55 2.39
N GLY A 238 23.68 -14.76 1.31
CA GLY A 238 23.73 -15.30 -0.05
C GLY A 238 25.09 -15.94 -0.36
N ARG A 239 26.18 -15.25 -0.02
CA ARG A 239 27.55 -15.78 -0.18
C ARG A 239 27.83 -16.98 0.71
N GLU A 240 27.27 -17.02 1.92
CA GLU A 240 27.43 -18.13 2.85
C GLU A 240 26.74 -19.40 2.32
N VAL A 241 25.56 -19.25 1.70
CA VAL A 241 24.90 -20.35 0.97
C VAL A 241 25.74 -20.80 -0.22
N GLU A 242 26.28 -19.87 -1.02
CA GLU A 242 27.19 -20.22 -2.12
C GLU A 242 28.45 -20.95 -1.65
N LEU A 243 29.02 -20.54 -0.51
CA LEU A 243 30.20 -21.18 0.09
C LEU A 243 29.89 -22.55 0.69
N SER A 244 28.69 -22.75 1.23
CA SER A 244 28.28 -24.05 1.80
C SER A 244 28.31 -25.19 0.78
N ALA A 245 28.14 -24.89 -0.51
CA ALA A 245 28.28 -25.87 -1.59
C ALA A 245 29.74 -26.38 -1.75
N PHE A 246 30.71 -25.70 -1.14
CA PHE A 246 32.13 -26.01 -1.17
C PHE A 246 32.67 -26.48 0.20
N ASP A 247 31.84 -26.62 1.23
CA ASP A 247 32.24 -27.06 2.58
C ASP A 247 32.88 -28.46 2.60
N SER A 248 32.57 -29.29 1.60
CA SER A 248 33.15 -30.63 1.47
C SER A 248 34.56 -30.64 0.85
N LEU A 249 35.05 -29.50 0.33
CA LEU A 249 36.37 -29.43 -0.28
C LEU A 249 37.45 -29.21 0.79
N PRO A 250 38.62 -29.86 0.66
CA PRO A 250 39.77 -29.60 1.50
C PRO A 250 40.19 -28.12 1.48
N SER A 251 40.58 -27.58 2.64
CA SER A 251 41.04 -26.17 2.76
C SER A 251 42.33 -25.87 1.98
N ASP A 252 43.08 -26.89 1.52
CA ASP A 252 44.24 -26.71 0.65
C ASP A 252 43.80 -26.65 -0.84
N PRO A 253 44.10 -25.56 -1.56
CA PRO A 253 43.70 -25.39 -2.96
C PRO A 253 44.26 -26.45 -3.92
N ARG A 254 45.39 -27.11 -3.59
CA ARG A 254 45.92 -28.20 -4.40
C ARG A 254 45.13 -29.50 -4.21
N ALA A 255 44.74 -29.79 -2.96
CA ALA A 255 43.93 -30.96 -2.63
C ALA A 255 42.49 -30.85 -3.18
N ALA A 256 41.87 -29.67 -3.07
CA ALA A 256 40.54 -29.43 -3.64
C ALA A 256 40.49 -29.59 -5.17
N ARG A 257 41.56 -29.21 -5.87
CA ARG A 257 41.68 -29.41 -7.33
C ARG A 257 41.77 -30.89 -7.69
N ALA A 258 42.50 -31.68 -6.90
CA ALA A 258 42.62 -33.12 -7.12
C ALA A 258 41.27 -33.83 -6.98
N GLU A 259 40.50 -33.52 -5.92
CA GLU A 259 39.15 -34.09 -5.74
C GLU A 259 38.18 -33.67 -6.85
N LEU A 260 38.25 -32.42 -7.30
CA LEU A 260 37.42 -31.93 -8.40
C LEU A 260 37.74 -32.64 -9.73
N ASP A 261 39.02 -32.89 -10.00
CA ASP A 261 39.45 -33.62 -11.18
C ASP A 261 39.05 -35.10 -11.13
N GLU A 262 39.10 -35.71 -9.94
CA GLU A 262 38.60 -37.08 -9.72
C GLU A 262 37.08 -37.17 -9.93
N ALA A 263 36.30 -36.25 -9.34
CA ALA A 263 34.86 -36.17 -9.53
C ALA A 263 34.47 -35.98 -11.01
N ARG A 264 35.22 -35.14 -11.74
CA ARG A 264 35.05 -34.95 -13.19
C ARG A 264 35.37 -36.22 -13.98
N ALA A 265 36.42 -36.95 -13.61
CA ALA A 265 36.75 -38.22 -14.25
C ALA A 265 35.63 -39.26 -14.03
N ASN A 266 35.09 -39.33 -12.81
CA ASN A 266 33.98 -40.20 -12.47
C ASN A 266 32.69 -39.86 -13.24
N LEU A 267 32.37 -38.57 -13.37
CA LEU A 267 31.21 -38.12 -14.15
C LEU A 267 31.37 -38.51 -15.62
N ARG A 268 32.54 -38.27 -16.23
CA ARG A 268 32.80 -38.69 -17.62
C ARG A 268 32.63 -40.20 -17.79
N ARG A 269 33.10 -41.00 -16.84
CA ARG A 269 32.94 -42.46 -16.86
C ARG A 269 31.48 -42.88 -16.77
N LEU A 270 30.70 -42.26 -15.88
CA LEU A 270 29.27 -42.52 -15.75
C LEU A 270 28.49 -42.10 -17.00
N THR A 271 28.82 -40.96 -17.59
CA THR A 271 28.24 -40.49 -18.85
C THR A 271 28.56 -41.47 -19.99
N ALA A 272 29.82 -41.87 -20.14
CA ALA A 272 30.21 -42.86 -21.15
C ALA A 272 29.48 -44.21 -20.95
N ARG A 273 29.29 -44.65 -19.70
CA ARG A 273 28.51 -45.85 -19.39
C ARG A 273 27.04 -45.69 -19.72
N ARG A 274 26.44 -44.54 -19.37
CA ARG A 274 25.05 -44.21 -19.72
C ARG A 274 24.87 -44.24 -21.23
N ASP A 275 25.77 -43.61 -21.96
CA ASP A 275 25.70 -43.50 -23.41
C ASP A 275 25.87 -44.88 -24.06
N ALA A 276 26.82 -45.70 -23.57
CA ALA A 276 26.97 -47.09 -24.03
C ALA A 276 25.72 -47.96 -23.78
N LEU A 277 25.10 -47.83 -22.60
CA LEU A 277 23.84 -48.53 -22.30
C LEU A 277 22.67 -48.01 -23.14
N PHE A 278 22.66 -46.72 -23.45
CA PHE A 278 21.64 -46.11 -24.31
C PHE A 278 21.77 -46.62 -25.75
N GLU A 279 23.00 -46.67 -26.29
CA GLU A 279 23.27 -47.25 -27.61
C GLU A 279 22.90 -48.75 -27.66
N ASP A 280 23.18 -49.52 -26.61
CA ASP A 280 22.80 -50.94 -26.53
C ASP A 280 21.28 -51.16 -26.46
N MET A 281 20.55 -50.24 -25.83
CA MET A 281 19.07 -50.25 -25.85
C MET A 281 18.49 -49.85 -27.21
N LEU A 282 19.16 -48.98 -27.97
CA LEU A 282 18.76 -48.60 -29.33
C LEU A 282 19.10 -49.67 -30.38
N ALA A 283 20.15 -50.45 -30.17
CA ALA A 283 20.58 -51.51 -31.08
C ALA A 283 19.79 -52.83 -30.92
N ASN A 284 19.08 -53.02 -29.81
CA ASN A 284 18.26 -54.20 -29.50
C ASN A 284 16.74 -53.99 -29.70
N GLN A 285 16.34 -53.00 -30.50
CA GLN A 285 14.97 -52.79 -31.01
C GLN A 285 14.90 -53.03 -32.52
#